data_AF-A0A1K1R5D2-F1
#
_entry.id   AF-A0A1K1R5D2-F1
#
_cell.length_a   1.000
_cell.length_b   1.000
_cell.length_c   1.000
_cell.angle_alpha   90.00
_cell.angle_beta   90.00
_cell.angle_gamma   90.00
#
_symmetry.space_group_name_H-M   'P 1'
#
loop_
_entity.id
_entity.type
_entity.pdbx_description
1 polymer ?
#
loop_
_entity_poly.entity_id
_entity_poly.type
_entity_poly.pdbx_seq_one_letter_code
_entity_poly.pdbx_strand_id
1 'polypeptide(L)'
;MSGLIPTIVVLLVIVSILSAIRIVRKLASSSRSRRRRRAPYKDTPLPEMLGLQRMLPLQPAVLRMERALNETFTAKIRERVKAEHPAMSDAEFNWKFLELKRYFLMTAVLRDVPMFSAPVDDIWHEMLMFTREYTRFGEAFVGSTIHHAPHTGEAAEPDPGGRAWFDWVYAQLFVPTPYSARIWGPFFRYPLSRELLEELQISPPSESLARLFNQTAAARYSDIRETTSLLLRLAREQAASARPGAAYKAKRPQAGSPDYMPYLAGALMVYSAAEAADFDGLMEQHLLEEEARQRAAASSSSCSSACGASYWNDDRDDSGGDSSCSGDGGGSSDGGSSSSCSSGSSCSSCGGGGD
;
A
#
# COMPACT_ATOMS: atom_id res chain seq x y z
N MET A 1 65.03 -34.36 7.86
CA MET A 1 64.07 -33.53 8.64
C MET A 1 64.03 -32.11 8.06
N SER A 2 63.69 -31.97 6.76
CA SER A 2 63.91 -30.70 6.03
C SER A 2 62.67 -30.18 5.30
N GLY A 3 61.57 -30.95 5.29
CA GLY A 3 60.31 -30.59 4.60
C GLY A 3 59.15 -30.19 5.50
N LEU A 4 59.27 -30.35 6.82
CA LEU A 4 58.19 -30.06 7.79
C LEU A 4 58.15 -28.60 8.25
N ILE A 5 59.29 -27.91 8.26
CA ILE A 5 59.39 -26.50 8.65
C ILE A 5 58.72 -25.57 7.62
N PRO A 6 58.96 -25.69 6.30
CA PRO A 6 58.32 -24.79 5.34
C PRO A 6 56.80 -24.99 5.25
N THR A 7 56.30 -26.21 5.45
CA THR A 7 54.85 -26.49 5.41
C THR A 7 54.11 -25.88 6.62
N ILE A 8 54.71 -25.95 7.82
CA ILE A 8 54.13 -25.34 9.03
C ILE A 8 54.08 -23.81 8.89
N VAL A 9 55.12 -23.18 8.34
CA VAL A 9 55.15 -21.73 8.14
C VAL A 9 54.09 -21.29 7.13
N VAL A 10 53.91 -22.02 6.03
CA VAL A 10 52.85 -21.72 5.04
C VAL A 10 51.46 -21.86 5.67
N LEU A 11 51.24 -22.88 6.50
CA LEU A 11 49.95 -23.10 7.16
C LEU A 11 49.61 -21.98 8.16
N LEU A 12 50.60 -21.49 8.93
CA LEU A 12 50.43 -20.36 9.84
C LEU A 12 50.13 -19.05 9.12
N VAL A 13 50.76 -18.81 7.96
CA VAL A 13 50.48 -17.63 7.13
C VAL A 13 49.06 -17.69 6.56
N ILE A 14 48.62 -18.86 6.08
CA ILE A 14 47.25 -19.05 5.57
C ILE A 14 46.22 -18.83 6.69
N VAL A 15 46.44 -19.38 7.88
CA VAL A 15 45.55 -19.19 9.04
C VAL A 15 45.50 -17.71 9.46
N SER A 16 46.64 -17.02 9.46
CA SER A 16 46.71 -15.59 9.75
C SER A 16 45.92 -14.76 8.73
N ILE A 17 46.09 -15.03 7.44
CA ILE A 17 45.36 -14.36 6.35
C ILE A 17 43.85 -14.64 6.46
N LEU A 18 43.43 -15.88 6.71
CA LEU A 18 42.03 -16.23 6.90
C LEU A 18 41.41 -15.56 8.14
N SER A 19 42.18 -15.43 9.22
CA SER A 19 41.75 -14.71 10.43
C SER A 19 41.60 -13.21 10.17
N ALA A 20 42.52 -12.59 9.43
CA ALA A 20 42.46 -11.20 9.04
C ALA A 20 41.27 -10.93 8.11
N ILE A 21 41.00 -11.81 7.14
CA ILE A 21 39.83 -11.73 6.25
C ILE A 21 38.53 -11.84 7.06
N ARG A 22 38.46 -12.71 8.08
CA ARG A 22 37.29 -12.82 8.97
C ARG A 22 37.09 -11.54 9.80
N ILE A 23 38.16 -10.95 10.32
CA ILE A 23 38.10 -9.70 11.09
C ILE A 23 37.66 -8.54 10.21
N VAL A 24 38.22 -8.42 9.00
CA VAL A 24 37.82 -7.40 8.01
C VAL A 24 36.37 -7.61 7.57
N ARG A 25 35.90 -8.85 7.38
CA ARG A 25 34.49 -9.14 7.08
C ARG A 25 33.56 -8.81 8.25
N LYS A 26 33.99 -9.02 9.50
CA LYS A 26 33.23 -8.68 10.71
C LYS A 26 33.17 -7.17 10.95
N LEU A 27 34.23 -6.45 10.64
CA LEU A 27 34.27 -4.98 10.65
C LEU A 27 33.45 -4.39 9.50
N ALA A 28 33.55 -4.96 8.30
CA ALA A 28 32.73 -4.57 7.14
C ALA A 28 31.24 -4.88 7.35
N SER A 29 30.89 -5.99 8.02
CA SER A 29 29.51 -6.30 8.38
C SER A 29 28.98 -5.42 9.51
N SER A 30 29.84 -4.96 10.43
CA SER A 30 29.45 -3.98 11.46
C SER A 30 29.26 -2.56 10.89
N SER A 31 29.87 -2.26 9.74
CA SER A 31 29.71 -0.99 9.01
C SER A 31 28.55 -1.02 8.00
N ARG A 32 27.98 -2.19 7.72
CA ARG A 32 26.78 -2.31 6.86
C ARG A 32 25.54 -1.91 7.65
N SER A 33 25.17 -0.65 7.45
CA SER A 33 23.84 -0.10 7.69
C SER A 33 23.36 -0.20 9.14
N ARG A 34 23.74 0.81 9.93
CA ARG A 34 22.78 1.38 10.90
C ARG A 34 21.59 1.93 10.09
N ARG A 35 20.75 1.03 9.56
CA ARG A 35 19.44 1.38 8.99
C ARG A 35 18.73 2.04 10.16
N ARG A 36 18.59 3.37 10.13
CA ARG A 36 17.94 4.16 11.18
C ARG A 36 16.65 3.44 11.52
N ARG A 37 16.60 2.77 12.70
CA ARG A 37 15.38 2.13 13.18
C ARG A 37 14.33 3.22 13.22
N ARG A 38 13.32 3.12 12.35
CA ARG A 38 12.17 4.03 12.38
C ARG A 38 11.59 3.97 13.79
N ALA A 39 11.22 5.12 14.34
CA ALA A 39 10.63 5.17 15.68
C ALA A 39 9.43 4.21 15.74
N PRO A 40 9.21 3.49 16.87
CA PRO A 40 8.06 2.60 16.98
C PRO A 40 6.75 3.37 16.86
N TYR A 41 5.68 2.68 16.45
CA TYR A 41 4.34 3.24 16.51
C TYR A 41 3.95 3.45 17.97
N LYS A 42 3.48 4.65 18.30
CA LYS A 42 3.01 5.00 19.63
C LYS A 42 1.55 4.62 19.78
N ASP A 43 1.22 4.08 20.95
CA ASP A 43 -0.16 3.85 21.36
C ASP A 43 -0.77 5.18 21.83
N THR A 44 -1.32 5.93 20.89
CA THR A 44 -2.01 7.19 21.12
C THR A 44 -3.40 7.12 20.52
N PRO A 45 -4.39 7.86 21.05
CA PRO A 45 -5.75 7.85 20.53
C PRO A 45 -5.78 8.07 19.01
N LEU A 46 -6.51 7.19 18.32
CA LEU A 46 -6.79 7.36 16.89
C LEU A 46 -7.76 8.53 16.70
N PRO A 47 -7.70 9.23 15.55
CA PRO A 47 -8.65 10.31 15.27
C PRO A 47 -10.07 9.77 15.17
N GLU A 48 -11.01 10.45 15.83
CA GLU A 48 -12.43 10.17 15.69
C GLU A 48 -12.88 10.33 14.25
N MET A 49 -13.86 9.53 13.82
CA MET A 49 -14.44 9.58 12.47
C MET A 49 -13.37 9.52 11.37
N LEU A 50 -12.32 8.72 11.58
CA LEU A 50 -11.17 8.58 10.69
C LEU A 50 -10.40 9.89 10.44
N GLY A 51 -10.63 10.93 11.24
CA GLY A 51 -10.08 12.26 11.00
C GLY A 51 -10.62 12.91 9.72
N LEU A 52 -11.92 12.75 9.42
CA LEU A 52 -12.55 13.42 8.29
C LEU A 52 -12.40 14.95 8.33
N GLN A 53 -12.23 15.57 7.17
CA GLN A 53 -12.32 17.03 7.03
C GLN A 53 -13.74 17.50 7.32
N ARG A 54 -13.88 18.59 8.09
CA ARG A 54 -15.16 19.04 8.69
C ARG A 54 -16.26 19.38 7.68
N MET A 55 -15.88 19.76 6.46
CA MET A 55 -16.82 20.24 5.43
C MET A 55 -17.46 19.12 4.61
N LEU A 56 -17.08 17.86 4.82
CA LEU A 56 -17.53 16.75 4.00
C LEU A 56 -18.69 15.99 4.64
N PRO A 57 -19.78 15.70 3.89
CA PRO A 57 -20.93 14.98 4.41
C PRO A 57 -20.70 13.46 4.53
N LEU A 58 -19.47 12.99 4.83
CA LEU A 58 -19.12 11.56 4.85
C LEU A 58 -19.32 10.85 6.20
N GLN A 59 -19.75 11.56 7.24
CA GLN A 59 -20.04 10.94 8.54
C GLN A 59 -20.98 9.73 8.43
N PRO A 60 -22.09 9.76 7.65
CA PRO A 60 -22.95 8.59 7.46
C PRO A 60 -22.21 7.39 6.85
N ALA A 61 -21.34 7.60 5.86
CA ALA A 61 -20.53 6.54 5.26
C ALA A 61 -19.59 5.90 6.27
N VAL A 62 -18.92 6.68 7.11
CA VAL A 62 -18.06 6.15 8.19
C VAL A 62 -18.87 5.31 9.16
N LEU A 63 -20.04 5.78 9.60
CA LEU A 63 -20.90 5.00 10.50
C LEU A 63 -21.42 3.72 9.86
N ARG A 64 -21.74 3.72 8.56
CA ARG A 64 -22.08 2.50 7.82
C ARG A 64 -20.91 1.52 7.80
N MET A 65 -19.71 2.01 7.50
CA MET A 65 -18.49 1.20 7.46
C MET A 65 -18.18 0.57 8.82
N GLU A 66 -18.22 1.34 9.91
CA GLU A 66 -17.95 0.84 11.27
C GLU A 66 -18.99 -0.20 11.72
N ARG A 67 -20.27 -0.03 11.35
CA ARG A 67 -21.29 -1.05 11.61
C ARG A 67 -21.06 -2.34 10.82
N ALA A 68 -20.58 -2.22 9.58
CA ALA A 68 -20.24 -3.36 8.73
C ALA A 68 -18.97 -4.08 9.24
N LEU A 69 -17.98 -3.32 9.72
CA LEU A 69 -16.78 -3.77 10.44
C LEU A 69 -17.03 -3.92 11.94
N ASN A 70 -18.07 -4.67 12.32
CA ASN A 70 -18.39 -4.87 13.73
C ASN A 70 -17.21 -5.47 14.53
N GLU A 71 -17.29 -5.37 15.86
CA GLU A 71 -16.24 -5.79 16.78
C GLU A 71 -15.81 -7.25 16.57
N THR A 72 -16.77 -8.16 16.36
CA THR A 72 -16.48 -9.58 16.11
C THR A 72 -15.64 -9.78 14.86
N PHE A 73 -16.00 -9.12 13.75
CA PHE A 73 -15.24 -9.26 12.50
C PHE A 73 -13.86 -8.61 12.62
N THR A 74 -13.79 -7.42 13.21
CA THR A 74 -12.52 -6.73 13.48
C THR A 74 -11.58 -7.56 14.36
N ALA A 75 -12.11 -8.26 15.38
CA ALA A 75 -11.32 -9.14 16.24
C ALA A 75 -10.73 -10.33 15.46
N LYS A 76 -11.51 -10.97 14.58
CA LYS A 76 -11.03 -12.06 13.72
C LYS A 76 -9.90 -11.61 12.77
N ILE A 77 -10.05 -10.42 12.17
CA ILE A 77 -9.01 -9.83 11.30
C ILE A 77 -7.74 -9.61 12.12
N ARG A 78 -7.86 -9.00 13.31
CA ARG A 78 -6.72 -8.76 14.20
C ARG A 78 -5.99 -10.06 14.57
N GLU A 79 -6.73 -11.07 15.01
CA GLU A 79 -6.15 -12.37 15.39
C GLU A 79 -5.35 -12.97 14.24
N ARG A 80 -5.93 -12.97 13.03
CA ARG A 80 -5.26 -13.50 11.84
C ARG A 80 -4.01 -12.71 11.46
N VAL A 81 -4.09 -11.37 11.45
CA VAL A 81 -2.93 -10.51 11.18
C VAL A 81 -1.83 -10.72 12.21
N LYS A 82 -2.16 -10.95 13.48
CA LYS A 82 -1.18 -11.23 14.54
C LYS A 82 -0.53 -12.61 14.39
N ALA A 83 -1.25 -13.59 13.85
CA ALA A 83 -0.70 -14.90 13.54
C ALA A 83 0.28 -14.84 12.37
N GLU A 84 -0.07 -14.15 11.28
CA GLU A 84 0.78 -14.03 10.08
C GLU A 84 1.91 -13.00 10.25
N HIS A 85 1.73 -11.99 11.10
CA HIS A 85 2.74 -10.97 11.39
C HIS A 85 2.99 -10.80 12.91
N PRO A 86 3.63 -11.78 13.58
CA PRO A 86 3.83 -11.76 15.04
C PRO A 86 4.63 -10.56 15.56
N ALA A 87 5.51 -9.98 14.73
CA ALA A 87 6.29 -8.80 15.08
C ALA A 87 5.49 -7.48 15.07
N MET A 88 4.27 -7.47 14.49
CA MET A 88 3.45 -6.28 14.43
C MET A 88 2.90 -5.95 15.82
N SER A 89 3.27 -4.78 16.36
CA SER A 89 2.71 -4.31 17.64
C SER A 89 1.22 -3.95 17.54
N ASP A 90 0.50 -3.84 18.67
CA ASP A 90 -0.92 -3.44 18.66
C ASP A 90 -1.12 -2.01 18.16
N ALA A 91 -0.24 -1.09 18.56
CA ALA A 91 -0.24 0.27 18.06
C ALA A 91 -0.05 0.30 16.54
N GLU A 92 0.89 -0.48 16.02
CA GLU A 92 1.11 -0.57 14.56
C GLU A 92 -0.11 -1.12 13.82
N PHE A 93 -0.71 -2.21 14.32
CA PHE A 93 -1.96 -2.73 13.76
C PHE A 93 -3.05 -1.66 13.75
N ASN A 94 -3.26 -0.96 14.88
CA ASN A 94 -4.30 0.06 15.00
C ASN A 94 -4.11 1.20 13.99
N TRP A 95 -2.88 1.67 13.78
CA TRP A 95 -2.58 2.73 12.80
C TRP A 95 -2.73 2.26 11.35
N LYS A 96 -2.27 1.04 11.02
CA LYS A 96 -2.43 0.49 9.67
C LYS A 96 -3.90 0.17 9.36
N PHE A 97 -4.65 -0.33 10.34
CA PHE A 97 -6.08 -0.62 10.21
C PHE A 97 -6.91 0.67 10.06
N LEU A 98 -6.52 1.77 10.73
CA LEU A 98 -7.09 3.09 10.46
C LEU A 98 -6.92 3.48 8.98
N GLU A 99 -5.72 3.31 8.43
CA GLU A 99 -5.46 3.66 7.02
C GLU A 99 -6.18 2.70 6.06
N LEU A 100 -6.37 1.42 6.41
CA LEU A 100 -7.23 0.51 5.65
C LEU A 100 -8.69 0.99 5.62
N LYS A 101 -9.22 1.44 6.76
CA LYS A 101 -10.57 2.04 6.84
C LYS A 101 -10.68 3.30 5.98
N ARG A 102 -9.66 4.18 6.00
CA ARG A 102 -9.59 5.37 5.14
C ARG A 102 -9.57 4.98 3.66
N TYR A 103 -8.80 3.96 3.31
CA TYR A 103 -8.77 3.40 1.96
C TYR A 103 -10.14 2.90 1.52
N PHE A 104 -10.85 2.12 2.35
CA PHE A 104 -12.22 1.69 2.01
C PHE A 104 -13.17 2.88 1.81
N LEU A 105 -13.06 3.92 2.63
CA LEU A 105 -13.83 5.14 2.39
C LEU A 105 -13.48 5.83 1.07
N MET A 106 -12.20 5.80 0.64
CA MET A 106 -11.83 6.26 -0.69
C MET A 106 -12.46 5.41 -1.80
N THR A 107 -12.52 4.08 -1.67
CA THR A 107 -13.20 3.21 -2.66
C THR A 107 -14.72 3.46 -2.74
N ALA A 108 -15.32 3.99 -1.68
CA ALA A 108 -16.72 4.42 -1.71
C ALA A 108 -16.92 5.70 -2.53
N VAL A 109 -15.89 6.54 -2.66
CA VAL A 109 -15.93 7.85 -3.33
C VAL A 109 -15.40 7.75 -4.76
N LEU A 110 -14.25 7.10 -4.95
CA LEU A 110 -13.54 6.97 -6.21
C LEU A 110 -13.94 5.71 -6.96
N ARG A 111 -13.95 5.79 -8.29
CA ARG A 111 -14.29 4.65 -9.14
C ARG A 111 -13.27 3.52 -8.98
N ASP A 112 -11.99 3.87 -9.12
CA ASP A 112 -10.86 2.95 -9.04
C ASP A 112 -9.82 3.54 -8.09
N VAL A 113 -9.32 2.73 -7.16
CA VAL A 113 -8.29 3.14 -6.19
C VAL A 113 -7.21 2.07 -6.16
N PRO A 114 -6.02 2.33 -6.73
CA PRO A 114 -4.90 1.41 -6.58
C PRO A 114 -4.40 1.37 -5.12
N MET A 115 -3.97 0.19 -4.67
CA MET A 115 -3.43 0.02 -3.31
C MET A 115 -1.95 0.44 -3.22
N PHE A 116 -1.66 1.71 -2.92
CA PHE A 116 -0.27 2.21 -2.88
C PHE A 116 0.54 1.86 -1.62
N SER A 117 0.02 0.98 -0.74
CA SER A 117 0.63 0.68 0.56
C SER A 117 0.63 -0.81 0.86
N ALA A 118 1.77 -1.48 0.64
CA ALA A 118 1.95 -2.88 1.04
C ALA A 118 1.56 -3.15 2.50
N PRO A 119 1.93 -2.32 3.50
CA PRO A 119 1.51 -2.57 4.88
C PRO A 119 0.00 -2.47 5.15
N VAL A 120 -0.75 -1.80 4.29
CA VAL A 120 -2.22 -1.74 4.35
C VAL A 120 -2.81 -2.93 3.60
N ASP A 121 -2.19 -3.29 2.47
CA ASP A 121 -2.54 -4.46 1.67
C ASP A 121 -2.39 -5.76 2.47
N ASP A 122 -1.34 -5.91 3.28
CA ASP A 122 -1.14 -7.06 4.17
C ASP A 122 -2.38 -7.31 5.07
N ILE A 123 -2.91 -6.26 5.69
CA ILE A 123 -4.11 -6.38 6.53
C ILE A 123 -5.35 -6.69 5.68
N TRP A 124 -5.43 -6.10 4.48
CA TRP A 124 -6.54 -6.36 3.58
C TRP A 124 -6.53 -7.81 3.08
N HIS A 125 -5.37 -8.38 2.76
CA HIS A 125 -5.21 -9.79 2.40
C HIS A 125 -5.73 -10.72 3.49
N GLU A 126 -5.37 -10.47 4.76
CA GLU A 126 -5.90 -11.26 5.87
C GLU A 126 -7.41 -11.09 6.06
N MET A 127 -7.95 -9.91 5.75
CA MET A 127 -9.39 -9.69 5.74
C MET A 127 -10.11 -10.47 4.63
N LEU A 128 -9.49 -10.65 3.45
CA LEU A 128 -10.06 -11.39 2.31
C LEU A 128 -10.24 -12.89 2.60
N MET A 129 -9.48 -13.45 3.55
CA MET A 129 -9.62 -14.85 3.95
C MET A 129 -10.98 -15.15 4.60
N PHE A 130 -11.68 -14.13 5.08
CA PHE A 130 -13.05 -14.25 5.59
C PHE A 130 -14.07 -13.92 4.50
N THR A 131 -14.06 -14.67 3.39
CA THR A 131 -14.79 -14.35 2.15
C THR A 131 -16.26 -13.99 2.35
N ARG A 132 -17.00 -14.72 3.20
CA ARG A 132 -18.41 -14.44 3.49
C ARG A 132 -18.60 -13.14 4.25
N GLU A 133 -17.85 -12.94 5.34
CA GLU A 133 -17.86 -11.71 6.12
C GLU A 133 -17.41 -10.50 5.28
N TYR A 134 -16.42 -10.68 4.41
CA TYR A 134 -15.91 -9.66 3.50
C TYR A 134 -16.94 -9.22 2.46
N THR A 135 -17.61 -10.16 1.80
CA THR A 135 -18.70 -9.85 0.86
C THR A 135 -19.82 -9.09 1.58
N ARG A 136 -20.25 -9.55 2.76
CA ARG A 136 -21.26 -8.87 3.57
C ARG A 136 -20.81 -7.46 3.98
N PHE A 137 -19.53 -7.27 4.29
CA PHE A 137 -18.97 -5.96 4.59
C PHE A 137 -19.12 -5.00 3.41
N GLY A 138 -18.70 -5.40 2.21
CA GLY A 138 -18.83 -4.57 1.00
C GLY A 138 -20.29 -4.23 0.67
N GLU A 139 -21.17 -5.23 0.68
CA GLU A 139 -22.60 -5.05 0.45
C GLU A 139 -23.27 -4.10 1.45
N ALA A 140 -22.90 -4.19 2.73
CA ALA A 140 -23.45 -3.30 3.76
C ALA A 140 -22.89 -1.87 3.67
N PHE A 141 -21.63 -1.72 3.26
CA PHE A 141 -20.93 -0.44 3.27
C PHE A 141 -21.17 0.38 1.99
N VAL A 142 -20.80 -0.16 0.82
CA VAL A 142 -20.87 0.50 -0.49
C VAL A 142 -21.92 -0.10 -1.43
N GLY A 143 -22.54 -1.22 -1.03
CA GLY A 143 -23.61 -1.86 -1.80
C GLY A 143 -23.14 -2.95 -2.75
N SER A 144 -21.85 -3.27 -2.76
CA SER A 144 -21.23 -4.34 -3.56
C SER A 144 -19.94 -4.81 -2.88
N THR A 145 -19.43 -5.98 -3.25
CA THR A 145 -18.07 -6.40 -2.86
C THR A 145 -17.05 -5.38 -3.35
N ILE A 146 -16.13 -4.97 -2.47
CA ILE A 146 -14.99 -4.13 -2.87
C ILE A 146 -13.96 -5.07 -3.50
N HIS A 147 -13.77 -4.94 -4.82
CA HIS A 147 -12.84 -5.80 -5.52
C HIS A 147 -11.40 -5.45 -5.14
N HIS A 148 -10.69 -6.46 -4.66
CA HIS A 148 -9.25 -6.40 -4.51
C HIS A 148 -8.60 -6.71 -5.86
N ALA A 149 -7.77 -5.80 -6.35
CA ALA A 149 -6.87 -6.08 -7.45
C ALA A 149 -5.47 -6.21 -6.81
N PRO A 150 -4.96 -7.43 -6.61
CA PRO A 150 -3.69 -7.60 -5.94
C PRO A 150 -2.57 -6.99 -6.77
N HIS A 151 -1.54 -6.51 -6.08
CA HIS A 151 -0.25 -6.23 -6.70
C HIS A 151 0.45 -7.57 -7.03
N THR A 152 -0.18 -8.42 -7.85
CA THR A 152 0.45 -9.65 -8.32
C THR A 152 1.46 -9.31 -9.40
N GLY A 153 2.73 -9.23 -9.00
CA GLY A 153 3.87 -9.44 -9.89
C GLY A 153 4.83 -8.27 -10.03
N GLU A 154 6.11 -8.62 -10.16
CA GLU A 154 7.14 -7.75 -10.75
C GLU A 154 6.57 -7.17 -12.05
N ALA A 155 6.34 -5.85 -12.10
CA ALA A 155 5.72 -5.08 -13.19
C ALA A 155 4.19 -4.86 -13.15
N ALA A 156 3.62 -4.48 -12.00
CA ALA A 156 2.60 -3.43 -12.07
C ALA A 156 3.29 -2.16 -12.59
N GLU A 157 2.92 -1.66 -13.77
CA GLU A 157 3.47 -0.40 -14.27
C GLU A 157 3.26 0.69 -13.20
N PRO A 158 4.28 1.51 -12.92
CA PRO A 158 4.10 2.63 -12.04
C PRO A 158 2.93 3.49 -12.54
N ASP A 159 2.00 3.82 -11.66
CA ASP A 159 0.93 4.78 -11.93
C ASP A 159 1.14 6.10 -11.16
N PRO A 160 2.12 6.94 -11.57
CA PRO A 160 2.33 8.27 -10.97
C PRO A 160 1.09 9.15 -10.99
N GLY A 161 0.31 9.10 -12.06
CA GLY A 161 -0.88 9.93 -12.25
C GLY A 161 -2.00 9.55 -11.27
N GLY A 162 -2.32 8.27 -11.16
CA GLY A 162 -3.26 7.76 -10.17
C GLY A 162 -2.77 7.95 -8.74
N ARG A 163 -1.45 7.85 -8.49
CA ARG A 163 -0.88 8.20 -7.19
C ARG A 163 -1.06 9.67 -6.84
N ALA A 164 -0.85 10.58 -7.78
CA ALA A 164 -1.07 12.01 -7.58
C ALA A 164 -2.55 12.31 -7.30
N TRP A 165 -3.47 11.65 -8.02
CA TRP A 165 -4.91 11.80 -7.79
C TRP A 165 -5.33 11.22 -6.44
N PHE A 166 -4.79 10.06 -6.04
CA PHE A 166 -4.97 9.50 -4.71
C PHE A 166 -4.55 10.49 -3.61
N ASP A 167 -3.35 11.06 -3.72
CA ASP A 167 -2.83 12.02 -2.75
C ASP A 167 -3.72 13.27 -2.65
N TRP A 168 -4.21 13.77 -3.80
CA TRP A 168 -5.15 14.90 -3.83
C TRP A 168 -6.45 14.57 -3.10
N VAL A 169 -7.09 13.43 -3.42
CA VAL A 169 -8.36 13.04 -2.81
C VAL A 169 -8.18 12.76 -1.31
N TYR A 170 -7.13 12.02 -0.94
CA TYR A 170 -6.81 11.75 0.46
C TYR A 170 -6.69 13.04 1.27
N ALA A 171 -5.99 14.04 0.73
CA ALA A 171 -5.81 15.34 1.36
C ALA A 171 -7.13 16.10 1.56
N GLN A 172 -8.09 15.98 0.63
CA GLN A 172 -9.41 16.57 0.78
C GLN A 172 -10.30 15.81 1.77
N LEU A 173 -10.11 14.49 1.92
CA LEU A 173 -10.95 13.66 2.76
C LEU A 173 -10.51 13.64 4.23
N PHE A 174 -9.19 13.59 4.47
CA PHE A 174 -8.65 13.28 5.79
C PHE A 174 -7.65 14.32 6.29
N VAL A 175 -7.68 14.55 7.59
CA VAL A 175 -6.61 15.17 8.35
C VAL A 175 -5.49 14.13 8.51
N PRO A 176 -4.25 14.42 8.09
CA PRO A 176 -3.15 13.45 8.16
C PRO A 176 -2.81 13.14 9.61
N THR A 177 -2.33 11.92 9.85
CA THR A 177 -1.82 11.49 11.15
C THR A 177 -0.29 11.50 11.13
N PRO A 178 0.39 11.42 12.29
CA PRO A 178 1.85 11.31 12.34
C PRO A 178 2.42 10.11 11.57
N TYR A 179 1.59 9.12 11.23
CA TYR A 179 2.02 7.90 10.55
C TYR A 179 1.48 7.78 9.12
N SER A 180 0.62 8.69 8.64
CA SER A 180 0.01 8.57 7.31
C SER A 180 1.08 8.53 6.21
N ALA A 181 2.06 9.45 6.22
CA ALA A 181 3.17 9.45 5.26
C ALA A 181 4.15 8.28 5.44
N ARG A 182 4.20 7.67 6.64
CA ARG A 182 5.00 6.47 6.88
C ARG A 182 4.33 5.23 6.28
N ILE A 183 3.01 5.16 6.33
CA ILE A 183 2.21 4.02 5.87
C ILE A 183 2.04 4.09 4.35
N TRP A 184 1.56 5.21 3.82
CA TRP A 184 1.34 5.42 2.37
C TRP A 184 2.60 5.78 1.58
N GLY A 185 3.69 6.06 2.28
CA GLY A 185 4.83 6.78 1.72
C GLY A 185 4.57 8.29 1.61
N PRO A 186 5.61 9.06 1.27
CA PRO A 186 5.50 10.52 1.10
C PRO A 186 4.45 10.93 0.07
N PHE A 187 3.55 11.82 0.46
CA PHE A 187 2.52 12.42 -0.39
C PHE A 187 3.08 13.45 -1.38
N PHE A 188 2.32 13.73 -2.44
CA PHE A 188 2.45 14.72 -3.52
C PHE A 188 3.79 14.66 -4.28
N ARG A 189 4.29 13.44 -4.52
CA ARG A 189 5.56 13.19 -5.21
C ARG A 189 5.50 13.25 -6.73
N TYR A 190 4.31 13.13 -7.28
CA TYR A 190 4.10 13.05 -8.71
C TYR A 190 3.13 14.15 -9.13
N PRO A 191 3.33 14.77 -10.30
CA PRO A 191 2.32 15.64 -10.88
C PRO A 191 1.10 14.83 -11.31
N LEU A 192 -0.06 15.48 -11.36
CA LEU A 192 -1.25 14.94 -12.01
C LEU A 192 -0.99 14.77 -13.51
N SER A 193 -1.64 13.77 -14.12
CA SER A 193 -1.54 13.55 -15.56
C SER A 193 -2.18 14.72 -16.33
N ARG A 194 -1.66 15.01 -17.54
CA ARG A 194 -2.19 16.11 -18.37
C ARG A 194 -3.63 15.83 -18.78
N GLU A 195 -3.93 14.58 -19.07
CA GLU A 195 -5.26 14.10 -19.47
C GLU A 195 -6.29 14.38 -18.37
N LEU A 196 -5.91 14.14 -17.11
CA LEU A 196 -6.77 14.44 -15.97
C LEU A 196 -7.00 15.95 -15.81
N LEU A 197 -5.96 16.78 -15.96
CA LEU A 197 -6.08 18.23 -15.88
C LEU A 197 -6.98 18.80 -16.99
N GLU A 198 -6.77 18.34 -18.24
CA GLU A 198 -7.58 18.74 -19.39
C GLU A 198 -9.06 18.36 -19.21
N GLU A 199 -9.33 17.16 -18.70
CA GLU A 199 -10.69 16.74 -18.39
C GLU A 199 -11.36 17.60 -17.33
N LEU A 200 -10.64 17.92 -16.26
CA LEU A 200 -11.17 18.79 -15.20
C LEU A 200 -11.46 20.21 -15.72
N GLN A 201 -10.76 20.66 -16.76
CA GLN A 201 -10.98 21.98 -17.35
C GLN A 201 -12.13 21.98 -18.38
N ILE A 202 -12.15 20.99 -19.27
CA ILE A 202 -12.94 21.05 -20.53
C ILE A 202 -14.18 20.17 -20.46
N SER A 203 -14.09 18.96 -19.90
CA SER A 203 -15.17 17.97 -19.97
C SER A 203 -16.38 18.38 -19.15
N PRO A 204 -17.60 17.95 -19.51
CA PRO A 204 -18.80 18.23 -18.73
C PRO A 204 -18.76 17.53 -17.36
N PRO A 205 -19.31 18.15 -16.30
CA PRO A 205 -19.23 17.59 -14.94
C PRO A 205 -19.80 16.17 -14.80
N SER A 206 -20.84 15.82 -15.56
CA SER A 206 -21.44 14.49 -15.53
C SER A 206 -20.50 13.39 -16.03
N GLU A 207 -19.67 13.69 -17.03
CA GLU A 207 -18.71 12.75 -17.60
C GLU A 207 -17.53 12.54 -16.65
N SER A 208 -16.98 13.63 -16.10
CA SER A 208 -15.93 13.55 -15.08
C SER A 208 -16.40 12.81 -13.83
N LEU A 209 -17.66 13.01 -13.41
CA LEU A 209 -18.25 12.21 -12.33
C LEU A 209 -18.21 10.72 -12.66
N ALA A 210 -18.71 10.34 -13.83
CA ALA A 210 -18.78 8.94 -14.26
C ALA A 210 -17.40 8.27 -14.35
N ARG A 211 -16.37 9.02 -14.78
CA ARG A 211 -15.03 8.47 -14.94
C ARG A 211 -14.25 8.40 -13.63
N LEU A 212 -14.29 9.44 -12.81
CA LEU A 212 -13.42 9.57 -11.62
C LEU A 212 -14.01 8.99 -10.34
N PHE A 213 -15.33 8.97 -10.23
CA PHE A 213 -16.02 8.69 -8.96
C PHE A 213 -16.94 7.47 -9.04
N ASN A 214 -17.17 6.83 -7.89
CA ASN A 214 -18.00 5.64 -7.77
C ASN A 214 -19.49 6.00 -7.93
N GLN A 215 -19.98 5.90 -9.17
CA GLN A 215 -21.38 6.23 -9.48
C GLN A 215 -22.38 5.25 -8.87
N THR A 216 -22.02 3.98 -8.72
CA THR A 216 -22.88 2.97 -8.08
C THR A 216 -23.16 3.34 -6.63
N ALA A 217 -22.11 3.68 -5.88
CA ALA A 217 -22.24 4.11 -4.50
C ALA A 217 -22.95 5.47 -4.39
N ALA A 218 -22.63 6.43 -5.27
CA ALA A 218 -23.29 7.74 -5.30
C ALA A 218 -24.78 7.68 -5.66
N ALA A 219 -25.20 6.75 -6.52
CA ALA A 219 -26.61 6.53 -6.84
C ALA A 219 -27.38 6.04 -5.61
N ARG A 220 -26.75 5.19 -4.78
CA ARG A 220 -27.37 4.57 -3.61
C ARG A 220 -27.35 5.45 -2.37
N TYR A 221 -26.29 6.25 -2.17
CA TYR A 221 -26.05 6.99 -0.94
C TYR A 221 -25.85 8.49 -1.23
N SER A 222 -26.72 9.34 -0.65
CA SER A 222 -26.68 10.78 -0.90
C SER A 222 -25.41 11.45 -0.36
N ASP A 223 -24.90 10.99 0.78
CA ASP A 223 -23.65 11.46 1.37
C ASP A 223 -22.45 11.28 0.42
N ILE A 224 -22.40 10.14 -0.28
CA ILE A 224 -21.36 9.87 -1.27
C ILE A 224 -21.56 10.78 -2.48
N ARG A 225 -22.79 10.91 -3.00
CA ARG A 225 -23.09 11.79 -4.15
C ARG A 225 -22.78 13.25 -3.91
N GLU A 226 -23.12 13.76 -2.73
CA GLU A 226 -22.82 15.13 -2.33
C GLU A 226 -21.30 15.32 -2.23
N THR A 227 -20.60 14.37 -1.62
CA THR A 227 -19.14 14.39 -1.52
C THR A 227 -18.46 14.38 -2.89
N THR A 228 -18.84 13.48 -3.81
CA THR A 228 -18.23 13.42 -5.15
C THR A 228 -18.49 14.70 -5.94
N SER A 229 -19.68 15.29 -5.79
CA SER A 229 -20.01 16.59 -6.40
C SER A 229 -19.18 17.74 -5.82
N LEU A 230 -18.94 17.75 -4.51
CA LEU A 230 -18.08 18.74 -3.84
C LEU A 230 -16.62 18.60 -4.29
N LEU A 231 -16.09 17.38 -4.29
CA LEU A 231 -14.72 17.11 -4.71
C LEU A 231 -14.49 17.48 -6.18
N LEU A 232 -15.42 17.12 -7.08
CA LEU A 232 -15.31 17.52 -8.48
C LEU A 232 -15.31 19.05 -8.62
N ARG A 233 -16.22 19.75 -7.93
CA ARG A 233 -16.25 21.22 -7.99
C ARG A 233 -14.93 21.83 -7.54
N LEU A 234 -14.39 21.39 -6.39
CA LEU A 234 -13.10 21.83 -5.87
C LEU A 234 -11.95 21.54 -6.83
N ALA A 235 -11.91 20.33 -7.40
CA ALA A 235 -10.88 19.93 -8.36
C ALA A 235 -10.92 20.82 -9.61
N ARG A 236 -12.11 21.13 -10.13
CA ARG A 236 -12.28 22.00 -11.30
C ARG A 236 -11.90 23.46 -11.01
N GLU A 237 -12.29 23.99 -9.85
CA GLU A 237 -11.90 25.35 -9.43
C GLU A 237 -10.37 25.49 -9.33
N GLN A 238 -9.70 24.47 -8.77
CA GLN A 238 -8.24 24.43 -8.69
C GLN A 238 -7.60 24.24 -10.08
N ALA A 239 -8.12 23.32 -10.90
CA ALA A 239 -7.63 23.06 -12.25
C ALA A 239 -7.81 24.27 -13.18
N ALA A 240 -8.87 25.07 -13.03
CA ALA A 240 -9.07 26.30 -13.79
C ALA A 240 -7.99 27.37 -13.52
N SER A 241 -7.39 27.31 -12.32
CA SER A 241 -6.28 28.17 -11.91
C SER A 241 -4.91 27.60 -12.31
N ALA A 242 -4.86 26.32 -12.72
CA ALA A 242 -3.65 25.62 -13.12
C ALA A 242 -3.34 25.90 -14.60
N ARG A 243 -2.46 26.88 -14.84
CA ARG A 243 -1.95 27.23 -16.17
C ARG A 243 -0.43 27.13 -16.18
N PRO A 244 0.21 26.89 -17.35
CA PRO A 244 1.66 26.92 -17.44
C PRO A 244 2.21 28.25 -16.91
N GLY A 245 3.16 28.18 -15.97
CA GLY A 245 3.76 29.35 -15.31
C GLY A 245 2.91 30.02 -14.21
N ALA A 246 1.77 29.45 -13.83
CA ALA A 246 0.98 29.95 -12.72
C ALA A 246 1.69 29.70 -11.36
N ALA A 247 1.75 30.74 -10.52
CA ALA A 247 2.22 30.62 -9.14
C ALA A 247 1.03 30.35 -8.21
N TYR A 248 1.20 29.42 -7.27
CA TYR A 248 0.21 29.16 -6.23
C TYR A 248 0.25 30.26 -5.16
N LYS A 249 -0.84 31.03 -5.04
CA LYS A 249 -0.91 32.26 -4.22
C LYS A 249 -1.67 32.10 -2.89
N ALA A 250 -2.11 30.88 -2.55
CA ALA A 250 -2.84 30.68 -1.30
C ALA A 250 -1.91 30.91 -0.09
N LYS A 251 -2.49 31.41 1.01
CA LYS A 251 -1.75 31.61 2.27
C LYS A 251 -1.44 30.25 2.89
N ARG A 252 -0.16 29.99 3.18
CA ARG A 252 0.29 28.76 3.85
C ARG A 252 -0.36 28.62 5.24
N PRO A 253 -1.11 27.54 5.51
CA PRO A 253 -1.65 27.26 6.83
C PRO A 253 -0.55 26.86 7.83
N GLN A 254 -0.91 26.81 9.11
CA GLN A 254 0.00 26.31 10.15
C GLN A 254 0.29 24.81 9.93
N ALA A 255 1.53 24.40 10.20
CA ALA A 255 1.92 22.99 10.26
C ALA A 255 0.99 22.18 11.18
N GLY A 256 0.52 21.03 10.71
CA GLY A 256 -0.40 20.16 11.47
C GLY A 256 -1.84 20.67 11.55
N SER A 257 -2.17 21.81 10.95
CA SER A 257 -3.56 22.24 10.81
C SER A 257 -4.33 21.32 9.84
N PRO A 258 -5.64 21.12 10.01
CA PRO A 258 -6.47 20.37 9.07
C PRO A 258 -6.36 20.88 7.62
N ASP A 259 -6.13 22.18 7.44
CA ASP A 259 -6.10 22.85 6.14
C ASP A 259 -4.77 22.65 5.39
N TYR A 260 -3.73 22.14 6.05
CA TYR A 260 -2.38 22.03 5.47
C TYR A 260 -2.30 21.03 4.29
N MET A 261 -2.92 19.86 4.40
CA MET A 261 -2.96 18.89 3.28
C MET A 261 -3.82 19.38 2.11
N PRO A 262 -5.05 19.93 2.33
CA PRO A 262 -5.81 20.58 1.27
C PRO A 262 -5.05 21.72 0.56
N TYR A 263 -4.25 22.48 1.31
CA TYR A 263 -3.37 23.51 0.74
C TYR A 263 -2.32 22.92 -0.21
N LEU A 264 -1.61 21.86 0.22
CA LEU A 264 -0.65 21.15 -0.64
C LEU A 264 -1.31 20.51 -1.86
N ALA A 265 -2.53 20.02 -1.73
CA ALA A 265 -3.31 19.48 -2.84
C ALA A 265 -3.68 20.56 -3.88
N GLY A 266 -3.96 21.79 -3.42
CA GLY A 266 -4.13 22.94 -4.31
C GLY A 266 -2.84 23.33 -5.03
N ALA A 267 -1.70 23.29 -4.33
CA ALA A 267 -0.38 23.50 -4.94
C ALA A 267 -0.07 22.42 -5.99
N LEU A 268 -0.36 21.14 -5.68
CA LEU A 268 -0.23 20.01 -6.61
C LEU A 268 -0.98 20.30 -7.92
N MET A 269 -2.24 20.73 -7.85
CA MET A 269 -3.04 21.06 -9.04
C MET A 269 -2.37 22.12 -9.91
N VAL A 270 -1.94 23.23 -9.31
CA VAL A 270 -1.33 24.35 -10.03
C VAL A 270 0.01 23.96 -10.64
N TYR A 271 0.88 23.31 -9.89
CA TYR A 271 2.22 22.95 -10.35
C TYR A 271 2.25 21.73 -11.26
N SER A 272 1.21 20.88 -11.24
CA SER A 272 1.08 19.80 -12.25
C SER A 272 0.84 20.35 -13.66
N ALA A 273 0.26 21.56 -13.77
CA ALA A 273 0.14 22.26 -15.05
C ALA A 273 1.41 23.04 -15.45
N ALA A 274 2.35 23.24 -14.51
CA ALA A 274 3.67 23.78 -14.81
C ALA A 274 4.57 22.68 -15.42
N GLU A 275 5.66 23.06 -16.09
CA GLU A 275 6.56 22.09 -16.71
C GLU A 275 7.08 21.06 -15.69
N ALA A 276 7.01 19.78 -16.04
CA ALA A 276 7.31 18.67 -15.13
C ALA A 276 8.73 18.70 -14.55
N ALA A 277 9.68 19.37 -15.23
CA ALA A 277 11.07 19.46 -14.80
C ALA A 277 11.26 20.28 -13.50
N ASP A 278 10.36 21.20 -13.19
CA ASP A 278 10.46 22.07 -12.00
C ASP A 278 9.44 21.71 -10.90
N PHE A 279 8.63 20.67 -11.11
CA PHE A 279 7.56 20.28 -10.20
C PHE A 279 8.06 20.03 -8.76
N ASP A 280 9.14 19.25 -8.63
CA ASP A 280 9.69 18.89 -7.32
C ASP A 280 10.19 20.12 -6.55
N GLY A 281 10.89 21.04 -7.23
CA GLY A 281 11.40 22.27 -6.63
C GLY A 281 10.27 23.22 -6.21
N LEU A 282 9.22 23.35 -7.04
CA LEU A 282 8.06 24.17 -6.72
C LEU A 282 7.27 23.60 -5.54
N MET A 283 7.10 22.27 -5.48
CA MET A 283 6.42 21.63 -4.35
C MET A 283 7.23 21.72 -3.06
N GLU A 284 8.56 21.58 -3.10
CA GLU A 284 9.43 21.61 -1.93
C GLU A 284 9.33 22.94 -1.15
N GLN A 285 9.08 24.06 -1.83
CA GLN A 285 8.87 25.38 -1.21
C GLN A 285 7.69 25.41 -0.21
N HIS A 286 6.72 24.51 -0.39
CA HIS A 286 5.51 24.46 0.43
C HIS A 286 5.56 23.41 1.54
N LEU A 287 6.48 22.46 1.45
CA LEU A 287 6.63 21.39 2.42
C LEU A 287 7.25 21.88 3.73
N LEU A 288 7.01 21.14 4.80
CA LEU A 288 7.75 21.29 6.04
C LEU A 288 9.11 20.60 5.93
N GLU A 289 10.08 21.08 6.70
CA GLU A 289 11.44 20.55 6.65
C GLU A 289 11.51 19.04 6.96
N GLU A 290 10.69 18.54 7.87
CA GLU A 290 10.60 17.11 8.17
C GLU A 290 10.03 16.28 7.00
N GLU A 291 9.01 16.80 6.32
CA GLU A 291 8.38 16.15 5.17
C GLU A 291 9.30 16.19 3.95
N ALA A 292 9.99 17.31 3.71
CA ALA A 292 11.01 17.46 2.68
C ALA A 292 12.17 16.47 2.91
N ARG A 293 12.63 16.32 4.16
CA ARG A 293 13.65 15.30 4.52
C ARG A 293 13.15 13.87 4.28
N GLN A 294 11.88 13.57 4.59
CA GLN A 294 11.30 12.25 4.32
C GLN A 294 11.21 11.97 2.82
N ARG A 295 10.86 12.99 2.00
CA ARG A 295 10.89 12.90 0.54
C ARG A 295 12.31 12.68 0.01
N ALA A 296 13.28 13.46 0.48
CA ALA A 296 14.67 13.32 0.08
C ALA A 296 15.26 11.95 0.47
N ALA A 297 14.86 11.40 1.62
CA ALA A 297 15.23 10.05 2.03
C ALA A 297 14.61 8.98 1.10
N ALA A 298 13.38 9.20 0.64
CA ALA A 298 12.70 8.29 -0.30
C ALA A 298 13.27 8.37 -1.72
N SER A 299 13.67 9.56 -2.19
CA SER A 299 14.34 9.74 -3.48
C SER A 299 15.79 9.24 -3.48
N SER A 300 16.53 9.41 -2.39
CA SER A 300 17.89 8.86 -2.25
C SER A 300 17.92 7.34 -2.03
N SER A 301 16.85 6.74 -1.51
CA SER A 301 16.68 5.28 -1.58
C SER A 301 16.36 4.78 -2.99
N SER A 302 16.00 5.68 -3.92
CA SER A 302 15.73 5.34 -5.32
C SER A 302 16.98 5.39 -6.21
N CYS A 303 18.09 6.00 -5.76
CA CYS A 303 19.32 6.13 -6.55
C CYS A 303 20.40 5.07 -6.25
N SER A 304 20.03 4.01 -5.53
CA SER A 304 20.86 2.80 -5.41
C SER A 304 19.99 1.56 -5.53
N SER A 305 19.30 1.44 -6.67
CA SER A 305 18.96 0.19 -7.39
C SER A 305 17.97 0.51 -8.51
N ALA A 306 18.46 0.55 -9.75
CA ALA A 306 17.63 0.18 -10.90
C ALA A 306 17.40 -1.34 -10.85
N CYS A 307 16.62 -1.79 -9.88
CA CYS A 307 16.00 -3.11 -9.76
C CYS A 307 15.09 -3.06 -8.53
N GLY A 308 13.87 -3.59 -8.68
CA GLY A 308 12.79 -3.49 -7.71
C GLY A 308 13.23 -3.90 -6.31
N ALA A 309 13.18 -2.97 -5.37
CA ALA A 309 13.22 -3.29 -3.95
C ALA A 309 11.83 -3.78 -3.57
N SER A 310 11.66 -5.09 -3.66
CA SER A 310 10.74 -5.86 -2.84
C SER A 310 10.84 -5.39 -1.38
N TYR A 311 9.82 -4.70 -0.90
CA TYR A 311 9.57 -4.57 0.53
C TYR A 311 8.94 -5.88 1.04
N TRP A 312 9.70 -6.98 0.99
CA TRP A 312 9.44 -8.14 1.84
C TRP A 312 10.25 -7.94 3.12
N ASN A 313 9.59 -7.50 4.19
CA ASN A 313 10.09 -7.73 5.53
C ASN A 313 9.66 -9.17 5.89
N ASP A 314 10.52 -10.13 5.57
CA ASP A 314 10.42 -11.49 6.08
C ASP A 314 11.20 -11.52 7.39
N ASP A 315 10.56 -11.13 8.49
CA ASP A 315 11.06 -11.38 9.84
C ASP A 315 10.69 -12.84 10.21
N ARG A 316 11.47 -13.80 9.69
CA ARG A 316 11.47 -15.18 10.16
C ARG A 316 12.67 -15.37 11.10
N ASP A 317 12.42 -15.26 12.39
CA ASP A 317 13.30 -15.76 13.44
C ASP A 317 13.22 -17.30 13.46
N ASP A 318 14.06 -17.96 12.67
CA ASP A 318 14.20 -19.42 12.71
C ASP A 318 15.15 -19.79 13.86
N SER A 319 14.56 -20.17 14.99
CA SER A 319 15.26 -20.76 16.15
C SER A 319 14.91 -22.24 16.23
N GLY A 320 15.56 -23.06 15.41
CA GLY A 320 15.40 -24.51 15.39
C GLY A 320 16.71 -25.18 15.04
N GLY A 321 17.62 -25.29 16.01
CA GLY A 321 18.88 -26.00 15.88
C GLY A 321 18.93 -27.17 16.84
N ASP A 322 18.40 -28.31 16.44
CA ASP A 322 18.71 -29.60 17.05
C ASP A 322 19.27 -30.58 15.99
N SER A 323 20.43 -31.08 16.38
CA SER A 323 21.27 -32.05 15.69
C SER A 323 20.73 -33.47 15.84
N SER A 324 20.73 -34.29 14.78
CA SER A 324 21.43 -35.59 14.78
C SER A 324 21.37 -36.34 13.44
N CYS A 325 22.43 -37.12 13.28
CA CYS A 325 22.97 -37.97 12.21
C CYS A 325 22.16 -39.18 11.69
N SER A 326 22.69 -39.71 10.57
CA SER A 326 22.61 -41.09 9.99
C SER A 326 21.55 -41.27 8.89
N GLY A 327 21.79 -41.90 7.74
CA GLY A 327 22.89 -42.73 7.23
C GLY A 327 22.63 -43.14 5.76
N ASP A 328 23.56 -43.90 5.21
CA ASP A 328 23.82 -44.24 3.80
C ASP A 328 22.79 -45.09 3.00
N GLY A 329 22.96 -45.10 1.67
CA GLY A 329 22.51 -46.12 0.70
C GLY A 329 21.44 -45.61 -0.31
N GLY A 330 21.44 -45.82 -1.62
CA GLY A 330 22.17 -46.72 -2.54
C GLY A 330 21.17 -47.44 -3.47
N GLY A 331 21.30 -47.29 -4.81
CA GLY A 331 20.65 -48.11 -5.87
C GLY A 331 19.23 -47.68 -6.31
N SER A 332 18.94 -47.31 -7.55
CA SER A 332 18.91 -48.06 -8.84
C SER A 332 17.52 -48.62 -9.21
N SER A 333 16.97 -48.02 -10.28
CA SER A 333 16.33 -48.62 -11.47
C SER A 333 15.07 -49.53 -11.41
N ASP A 334 14.14 -49.17 -12.30
CA ASP A 334 13.37 -50.00 -13.26
C ASP A 334 11.90 -50.43 -13.02
N GLY A 335 11.11 -50.15 -14.07
CA GLY A 335 10.05 -51.00 -14.64
C GLY A 335 8.67 -50.90 -13.98
N GLY A 336 7.54 -50.72 -14.67
CA GLY A 336 7.20 -50.80 -16.08
C GLY A 336 5.73 -51.24 -16.21
N SER A 337 5.15 -51.05 -17.41
CA SER A 337 3.88 -51.60 -17.94
C SER A 337 2.60 -50.81 -17.60
N SER A 338 1.93 -50.12 -18.56
CA SER A 338 1.05 -50.64 -19.65
C SER A 338 -0.12 -51.47 -19.10
N SER A 339 -1.40 -51.32 -19.43
CA SER A 339 -2.11 -50.95 -20.68
C SER A 339 -3.62 -50.92 -20.36
N SER A 340 -4.39 -49.93 -20.80
CA SER A 340 -5.36 -49.99 -21.93
C SER A 340 -6.59 -50.91 -21.78
N CYS A 341 -7.79 -50.32 -21.71
CA CYS A 341 -9.04 -50.63 -22.46
C CYS A 341 -10.24 -49.94 -21.74
N SER A 342 -10.92 -48.94 -22.32
CA SER A 342 -11.89 -48.94 -23.44
C SER A 342 -13.26 -49.57 -23.13
N SER A 343 -14.28 -48.75 -23.39
CA SER A 343 -15.62 -49.07 -23.96
C SER A 343 -16.82 -49.08 -23.00
N GLY A 344 -17.89 -48.41 -23.43
CA GLY A 344 -19.25 -48.93 -23.20
C GLY A 344 -20.33 -47.90 -22.86
N SER A 345 -20.89 -47.24 -23.87
CA SER A 345 -22.16 -46.51 -23.83
C SER A 345 -23.35 -47.47 -23.63
N SER A 346 -24.48 -47.02 -23.01
CA SER A 346 -25.87 -47.24 -23.49
C SER A 346 -26.94 -46.65 -22.56
N CYS A 347 -28.08 -46.37 -23.19
CA CYS A 347 -29.30 -45.68 -22.80
C CYS A 347 -30.38 -46.55 -22.10
N SER A 348 -31.35 -45.91 -21.42
CA SER A 348 -32.83 -46.07 -21.61
C SER A 348 -33.73 -46.08 -20.33
N SER A 349 -34.70 -45.17 -20.37
CA SER A 349 -36.05 -45.00 -19.77
C SER A 349 -36.84 -46.15 -19.06
N CYS A 350 -37.58 -45.78 -18.00
CA CYS A 350 -38.97 -46.17 -17.61
C CYS A 350 -39.41 -45.27 -16.41
N GLY A 351 -40.57 -44.56 -16.35
CA GLY A 351 -41.99 -45.00 -16.25
C GLY A 351 -42.33 -45.38 -14.79
N GLY A 352 -43.36 -44.95 -14.05
CA GLY A 352 -44.61 -44.18 -14.21
C GLY A 352 -45.52 -44.46 -12.98
N GLY A 353 -46.63 -43.71 -12.81
CA GLY A 353 -47.74 -43.99 -11.86
C GLY A 353 -47.81 -43.01 -10.66
N GLY A 354 -48.88 -42.28 -10.34
CA GLY A 354 -50.29 -42.40 -10.74
C GLY A 354 -51.11 -43.06 -9.64
N ASP A 355 -51.59 -42.26 -8.69
CA ASP A 355 -52.90 -42.30 -8.01
C ASP A 355 -53.14 -40.98 -7.28
#